data_AF-A0AAV4T8N4-F1
#
_entry.id   AF-A0AAV4T8N4-F1
#
_cell.length_a   1.000
_cell.length_b   1.000
_cell.length_c   1.000
_cell.angle_alpha   90.00
_cell.angle_beta   90.00
_cell.angle_gamma   90.00
#
_symmetry.space_group_name_H-M   'P 1'
#
loop_
_entity.id
_entity.type
_entity.pdbx_description
1 polymer ?
#
loop_
_entity_poly.entity_id
_entity_poly.type
_entity_poly.pdbx_seq_one_letter_code
_entity_poly.pdbx_strand_id
1 'polypeptide(L)'
;MHLSETLSNDSRLKIEYDKICPELKNYVMCLKEYQDTCVTENKVIFDREEIYHSIYTLFSELCDEGTVLNAVVTENLRCFNRTFSSTRCFESTNEVVSSYDSSKASTLEGESHYNSVQFQCLKDILDVGCVIEDISKNCGALAKVATLEFIHRSYFFEYSCSANDAKLISRRINHYEMSEDQMEFLTFVLHSIIEKEDILPTIPRFK
;
A
#
# COMPACT_ATOMS: atom_id res chain seq x y z
N MET A 1 17.56 18.73 -29.09
CA MET A 1 17.33 19.27 -27.73
C MET A 1 16.70 18.25 -26.78
N HIS A 2 15.73 17.43 -27.19
CA HIS A 2 15.05 16.49 -26.27
C HIS A 2 15.92 15.40 -25.61
N LEU A 3 16.94 14.86 -26.29
CA LEU A 3 17.81 13.80 -25.72
C LEU A 3 18.65 14.27 -24.51
N SER A 4 19.06 15.54 -24.52
CA SER A 4 19.86 16.15 -23.44
C SER A 4 19.04 16.34 -22.16
N GLU A 5 17.80 16.81 -22.29
CA GLU A 5 16.89 17.01 -21.16
C GLU A 5 16.43 15.67 -20.55
N THR A 6 16.22 14.63 -21.37
CA THR A 6 15.84 13.31 -20.84
C THR A 6 16.96 12.64 -20.05
N LEU A 7 18.21 12.72 -20.55
CA LEU A 7 19.38 12.17 -19.84
C LEU A 7 19.64 12.92 -18.52
N SER A 8 19.40 14.23 -18.50
CA SER A 8 19.53 15.04 -17.29
C SER A 8 18.49 14.68 -16.22
N ASN A 9 17.28 14.30 -16.62
CA ASN A 9 16.20 13.99 -15.66
C ASN A 9 16.33 12.59 -15.08
N ASP A 10 16.71 11.60 -15.90
CA ASP A 10 16.93 10.22 -15.43
C ASP A 10 18.11 10.15 -14.45
N SER A 11 19.18 10.91 -14.73
CA SER A 11 20.31 11.04 -13.80
C SER A 11 19.91 11.68 -12.47
N ARG A 12 18.99 12.67 -12.48
CA ARG A 12 18.52 13.32 -11.26
C ARG A 12 17.69 12.37 -10.39
N LEU A 13 16.78 11.61 -11.01
CA LEU A 13 15.96 10.62 -10.30
C LEU A 13 16.82 9.54 -9.64
N LYS A 14 17.87 9.06 -10.32
CA LYS A 14 18.81 8.10 -9.73
C LYS A 14 19.57 8.70 -8.54
N ILE A 15 20.04 9.95 -8.64
CA ILE A 15 20.72 10.64 -7.52
C ILE A 15 19.78 10.80 -6.31
N GLU A 16 18.53 11.19 -6.53
CA GLU A 16 17.52 11.31 -5.46
C GLU A 16 17.24 9.95 -4.81
N TYR A 17 17.10 8.90 -5.63
CA TYR A 17 16.91 7.53 -5.18
C TYR A 17 18.10 7.01 -4.35
N ASP A 18 19.32 7.22 -4.82
CA ASP A 18 20.54 6.78 -4.13
C ASP A 18 20.74 7.51 -2.81
N LYS A 19 20.25 8.75 -2.72
CA LYS A 19 20.28 9.54 -1.49
C LYS A 19 19.24 9.07 -0.47
N ILE A 20 18.02 8.73 -0.89
CA ILE A 20 16.94 8.33 0.04
C ILE A 20 17.13 6.91 0.58
N CYS A 21 17.77 6.05 -0.20
CA CYS A 21 17.94 4.65 0.14
C CYS A 21 18.62 4.36 1.49
N PRO A 22 19.80 4.95 1.81
CA PRO A 22 20.39 4.77 3.14
C PRO A 22 19.52 5.35 4.26
N GLU A 23 18.78 6.44 3.99
CA GLU A 23 17.89 7.07 4.98
C GLU A 23 16.70 6.17 5.33
N LEU A 24 16.12 5.45 4.36
CA LEU A 24 15.01 4.52 4.62
C LEU A 24 15.42 3.37 5.53
N LYS A 25 16.59 2.75 5.29
CA LYS A 25 17.12 1.68 6.12
C LYS A 25 17.39 2.18 7.54
N ASN A 26 18.06 3.33 7.66
CA ASN A 26 18.38 3.95 8.94
C ASN A 26 17.12 4.36 9.71
N TYR A 27 16.09 4.84 9.02
CA TYR A 27 14.83 5.21 9.65
C TYR A 27 14.15 3.99 10.28
N VAL A 28 14.08 2.86 9.58
CA VAL A 28 13.48 1.63 10.12
C VAL A 28 14.27 1.07 11.30
N MET A 29 15.60 1.09 11.23
CA MET A 29 16.45 0.72 12.36
C MET A 29 16.22 1.64 13.56
N CYS A 30 16.18 2.96 13.34
CA CYS A 30 15.94 3.95 14.39
C CYS A 30 14.58 3.75 15.07
N LEU A 31 13.52 3.45 14.31
CA LEU A 31 12.21 3.12 14.88
C LEU A 31 12.27 1.88 15.78
N LYS A 32 13.03 0.85 15.38
CA LYS A 32 13.18 -0.38 16.16
C LYS A 32 13.98 -0.14 17.44
N GLU A 33 15.11 0.56 17.34
CA GLU A 33 15.90 0.97 18.51
C GLU A 33 15.09 1.82 19.47
N TYR A 34 14.31 2.79 18.96
CA TYR A 34 13.41 3.60 19.77
C TYR A 34 12.34 2.75 20.45
N GLN A 35 11.74 1.77 19.76
CA GLN A 35 10.81 0.83 20.38
C GLN A 35 11.49 0.02 21.50
N ASP A 36 12.67 -0.53 21.25
CA ASP A 36 13.33 -1.44 22.20
C ASP A 36 13.89 -0.70 23.43
N THR A 37 14.19 0.59 23.29
CA THR A 37 14.86 1.38 24.35
C THR A 37 13.96 2.40 25.03
N CYS A 38 13.04 3.03 24.30
CA CYS A 38 12.29 4.19 24.78
C CYS A 38 10.80 3.92 25.00
N VAL A 39 10.22 2.93 24.31
CA VAL A 39 8.79 2.62 24.41
C VAL A 39 8.52 1.73 25.62
N THR A 40 7.60 2.17 26.47
CA THR A 40 6.93 1.33 27.46
C THR A 40 5.63 0.74 26.89
N GLU A 41 5.12 -0.33 27.52
CA GLU A 41 4.10 -1.33 27.10
C GLU A 41 2.88 -0.88 26.24
N ASN A 42 2.63 0.42 26.04
CA ASN A 42 1.45 0.95 25.36
C ASN A 42 1.71 1.62 23.98
N LYS A 43 2.94 1.64 23.45
CA LYS A 43 3.23 2.27 22.14
C LYS A 43 4.04 1.39 21.20
N VAL A 44 3.43 0.33 20.68
CA VAL A 44 4.12 -0.59 19.78
C VAL A 44 4.17 0.00 18.35
N ILE A 45 5.37 0.02 17.74
CA ILE A 45 5.60 0.47 16.36
C ILE A 45 5.59 -0.75 15.43
N PHE A 46 6.42 -1.73 15.75
CA PHE A 46 6.45 -3.05 15.16
C PHE A 46 5.81 -4.02 16.13
N ASP A 47 4.57 -4.40 15.85
CA ASP A 47 3.79 -5.29 16.70
C ASP A 47 4.44 -6.65 16.87
N ARG A 48 5.34 -7.02 15.95
CA ARG A 48 6.11 -8.25 15.98
C ARG A 48 7.48 -8.06 15.35
N GLU A 49 8.40 -8.90 15.79
CA GLU A 49 9.77 -8.96 15.26
C GLU A 49 9.77 -9.31 13.75
N GLU A 50 8.85 -10.17 13.29
CA GLU A 50 8.77 -10.53 11.88
C GLU A 50 8.42 -9.34 10.98
N ILE A 51 7.60 -8.41 11.47
CA ILE A 51 7.22 -7.21 10.70
C ILE A 51 8.43 -6.30 10.53
N TYR A 52 9.17 -6.04 11.61
CA TYR A 52 10.42 -5.28 11.55
C TYR A 52 11.39 -5.91 10.54
N HIS A 53 11.66 -7.21 10.67
CA HIS A 53 12.58 -7.91 9.77
C HIS A 53 12.11 -7.90 8.31
N SER A 54 10.81 -8.05 8.06
CA SER A 54 10.26 -7.99 6.70
C SER A 54 10.45 -6.62 6.09
N ILE A 55 10.11 -5.54 6.82
CA ILE A 55 10.24 -4.16 6.34
C ILE A 55 11.73 -3.80 6.15
N TYR A 56 12.59 -4.15 7.10
CA TYR A 56 14.03 -3.90 6.99
C TYR A 56 14.64 -4.63 5.79
N THR A 57 14.28 -5.90 5.59
CA THR A 57 14.75 -6.70 4.45
C THR A 57 14.20 -6.12 3.14
N LEU A 58 12.94 -5.70 3.11
CA LEU A 58 12.32 -5.08 1.94
C LEU A 58 13.05 -3.80 1.52
N PHE A 59 13.37 -2.90 2.46
CA PHE A 59 14.15 -1.70 2.13
C PHE A 59 15.61 -2.00 1.81
N SER A 60 16.20 -3.04 2.42
CA SER A 60 17.54 -3.51 2.03
C SER A 60 17.53 -4.00 0.59
N GLU A 61 16.56 -4.83 0.22
CA GLU A 61 16.41 -5.29 -1.16
C GLU A 61 16.04 -4.17 -2.12
N LEU A 62 15.24 -3.19 -1.70
CA LEU A 62 14.98 -2.03 -2.53
C LEU A 62 16.29 -1.29 -2.82
N CYS A 63 17.15 -1.11 -1.83
CA CYS A 63 18.23 -0.14 -1.91
C CYS A 63 19.63 -0.70 -2.21
N ASP A 64 19.87 -1.96 -1.92
CA ASP A 64 21.18 -2.59 -2.12
C ASP A 64 21.33 -2.95 -3.60
N GLU A 65 22.40 -2.46 -4.23
CA GLU A 65 22.66 -2.72 -5.65
C GLU A 65 22.82 -4.23 -5.92
N GLY A 66 22.21 -4.69 -7.02
CA GLY A 66 22.32 -6.08 -7.48
C GLY A 66 21.22 -7.03 -6.96
N THR A 67 20.30 -6.55 -6.11
CA THR A 67 19.08 -7.29 -5.80
C THR A 67 18.08 -7.17 -6.95
N VAL A 68 17.12 -8.10 -7.00
CA VAL A 68 16.06 -8.09 -8.03
C VAL A 68 15.18 -6.86 -7.89
N LEU A 69 14.78 -6.50 -6.67
CA LEU A 69 13.90 -5.36 -6.43
C LEU A 69 14.57 -4.03 -6.79
N ASN A 70 15.84 -3.85 -6.43
CA ASN A 70 16.63 -2.67 -6.80
C ASN A 70 16.74 -2.55 -8.32
N ALA A 71 17.05 -3.64 -9.04
CA ALA A 71 17.15 -3.63 -10.50
C ALA A 71 15.83 -3.20 -11.15
N VAL A 72 14.71 -3.80 -10.75
CA VAL A 72 13.39 -3.42 -11.29
C VAL A 72 13.08 -1.96 -11.02
N VAL A 73 13.36 -1.46 -9.82
CA VAL A 73 13.05 -0.06 -9.47
C VAL A 73 13.93 0.92 -10.21
N THR A 74 15.24 0.70 -10.22
CA THR A 74 16.20 1.60 -10.87
C THR A 74 15.98 1.68 -12.39
N GLU A 75 15.65 0.56 -13.04
CA GLU A 75 15.29 0.52 -14.46
C GLU A 75 13.96 1.24 -14.77
N ASN A 76 13.06 1.36 -13.80
CA ASN A 76 11.73 1.93 -13.97
C ASN A 76 11.51 3.27 -13.27
N LEU A 77 12.54 3.91 -12.69
CA LEU A 77 12.40 5.16 -11.91
C LEU A 77 11.62 6.24 -12.63
N ARG A 78 11.93 6.46 -13.91
CA ARG A 78 11.23 7.45 -14.74
C ARG A 78 9.77 7.08 -14.94
N CYS A 79 9.48 5.81 -15.16
CA CYS A 79 8.13 5.31 -15.33
C CYS A 79 7.32 5.49 -14.05
N PHE A 80 7.85 5.01 -12.91
CA PHE A 80 7.23 5.20 -11.60
C PHE A 80 6.95 6.66 -11.31
N ASN A 81 7.94 7.54 -11.45
CA ASN A 81 7.78 8.97 -11.21
C ASN A 81 6.66 9.57 -12.09
N ARG A 82 6.59 9.18 -13.36
CA ARG A 82 5.52 9.62 -14.25
C ARG A 82 4.16 9.08 -13.78
N THR A 83 4.06 7.79 -13.53
CA THR A 83 2.83 7.13 -13.08
C THR A 83 2.29 7.78 -11.81
N PHE A 84 3.10 7.92 -10.77
CA PHE A 84 2.69 8.57 -9.52
C PHE A 84 2.33 10.05 -9.69
N SER A 85 2.97 10.77 -10.63
CA SER A 85 2.66 12.18 -10.89
C SER A 85 1.36 12.41 -11.67
N SER A 86 0.84 11.39 -12.37
CA SER A 86 -0.30 11.53 -13.27
C SER A 86 -1.48 10.62 -12.95
N THR A 87 -1.34 9.74 -11.96
CA THR A 87 -2.40 8.81 -11.58
C THR A 87 -3.62 9.57 -11.05
N ARG A 88 -4.81 9.03 -11.34
CA ARG A 88 -6.10 9.52 -10.83
C ARG A 88 -6.79 8.51 -9.91
N CYS A 89 -6.00 7.61 -9.32
CA CYS A 89 -6.53 6.53 -8.50
C CYS A 89 -7.33 7.06 -7.32
N PHE A 90 -6.86 8.13 -6.67
CA PHE A 90 -7.57 8.74 -5.55
C PHE A 90 -8.95 9.25 -5.95
N GLU A 91 -9.08 9.91 -7.10
CA GLU A 91 -10.38 10.38 -7.61
C GLU A 91 -11.29 9.20 -7.97
N SER A 92 -10.78 8.22 -8.70
CA SER A 92 -11.55 7.05 -9.13
C SER A 92 -12.06 6.22 -7.94
N THR A 93 -11.23 6.02 -6.93
CA THR A 93 -11.64 5.33 -5.70
C THR A 93 -12.69 6.14 -4.96
N ASN A 94 -12.54 7.46 -4.83
CA ASN A 94 -13.54 8.28 -4.16
C ASN A 94 -14.91 8.20 -4.85
N GLU A 95 -14.98 8.05 -6.18
CA GLU A 95 -16.24 7.81 -6.90
C GLU A 95 -16.90 6.48 -6.47
N VAL A 96 -16.13 5.39 -6.41
CA VAL A 96 -16.60 4.07 -5.96
C VAL A 96 -17.09 4.11 -4.51
N VAL A 97 -16.38 4.80 -3.62
CA VAL A 97 -16.77 4.83 -2.21
C VAL A 97 -17.90 5.84 -1.94
N SER A 98 -17.98 6.96 -2.68
CA SER A 98 -19.05 7.97 -2.51
C SER A 98 -20.41 7.55 -3.08
N SER A 99 -20.45 6.67 -4.09
CA SER A 99 -21.71 6.07 -4.57
C SER A 99 -22.40 5.28 -3.45
N TYR A 100 -21.62 4.67 -2.55
CA TYR A 100 -22.14 4.00 -1.37
C TYR A 100 -22.73 4.99 -0.34
N ASP A 101 -22.03 6.08 -0.03
CA ASP A 101 -22.50 7.10 0.93
C ASP A 101 -23.83 7.74 0.49
N SER A 102 -23.97 8.02 -0.81
CA SER A 102 -25.18 8.61 -1.38
C SER A 102 -26.37 7.62 -1.43
N SER A 103 -26.11 6.32 -1.61
CA SER A 103 -27.15 5.28 -1.56
C SER A 103 -27.78 5.09 -0.16
N LYS A 104 -27.04 5.46 0.90
CA LYS A 104 -27.52 5.36 2.30
C LYS A 104 -28.16 6.61 2.87
N ALA A 105 -27.75 7.79 2.42
CA ALA A 105 -28.40 9.05 2.80
C ALA A 105 -29.91 9.07 2.44
N SER A 106 -30.34 8.22 1.52
CA SER A 106 -31.73 8.09 1.08
C SER A 106 -32.55 7.01 1.80
N THR A 107 -31.95 6.17 2.67
CA THR A 107 -32.67 4.98 3.20
C THR A 107 -32.84 4.87 4.72
N LEU A 108 -32.09 5.56 5.59
CA LEU A 108 -32.31 5.42 7.05
C LEU A 108 -32.04 6.72 7.83
N GLU A 109 -33.12 7.38 8.27
CA GLU A 109 -33.14 8.14 9.53
C GLU A 109 -32.86 7.15 10.67
N GLY A 110 -31.60 6.96 11.02
CA GLY A 110 -31.21 6.14 12.16
C GLY A 110 -29.93 5.35 11.90
N GLU A 111 -28.86 5.79 12.57
CA GLU A 111 -27.64 5.01 12.80
C GLU A 111 -26.81 4.63 11.56
N SER A 112 -26.13 5.61 10.96
CA SER A 112 -25.00 5.34 10.06
C SER A 112 -23.70 5.90 10.63
N HIS A 113 -23.34 5.48 11.83
CA HIS A 113 -21.94 5.49 12.25
C HIS A 113 -21.22 4.31 11.57
N TYR A 114 -21.04 4.39 10.25
CA TYR A 114 -19.97 3.60 9.63
C TYR A 114 -18.66 4.17 10.15
N ASN A 115 -17.85 3.31 10.78
CA ASN A 115 -16.54 3.71 11.26
C ASN A 115 -15.73 4.19 10.06
N SER A 116 -15.18 5.41 10.14
CA SER A 116 -14.22 5.99 9.20
C SER A 116 -13.13 4.99 8.77
N VAL A 117 -12.80 4.05 9.66
CA VAL A 117 -11.82 2.99 9.43
C VAL A 117 -12.24 1.95 8.38
N GLN A 118 -13.52 1.58 8.27
CA GLN A 118 -13.97 0.64 7.23
C GLN A 118 -13.89 1.28 5.85
N PHE A 119 -14.26 2.56 5.78
CA PHE A 119 -14.15 3.37 4.58
C PHE A 119 -12.68 3.51 4.16
N GLN A 120 -11.79 3.73 5.13
CA GLN A 120 -10.35 3.82 4.89
C GLN A 120 -9.77 2.50 4.39
N CYS A 121 -10.13 1.35 4.98
CA CYS A 121 -9.68 0.05 4.49
C CYS A 121 -10.07 -0.19 3.02
N LEU A 122 -11.35 0.00 2.69
CA LEU A 122 -11.82 -0.17 1.31
C LEU A 122 -11.08 0.77 0.36
N LYS A 123 -10.94 2.03 0.75
CA LYS A 123 -10.25 3.06 -0.02
C LYS A 123 -8.79 2.70 -0.26
N ASP A 124 -8.04 2.33 0.78
CA ASP A 124 -6.62 1.98 0.68
C ASP A 124 -6.41 0.79 -0.25
N ILE A 125 -7.27 -0.24 -0.17
CA ILE A 125 -7.18 -1.40 -1.06
C ILE A 125 -7.45 -1.00 -2.52
N LEU A 126 -8.49 -0.20 -2.79
CA LEU A 126 -8.84 0.23 -4.14
C LEU A 126 -7.80 1.19 -4.74
N ASP A 127 -7.30 2.14 -3.95
CA ASP A 127 -6.23 3.07 -4.36
C ASP A 127 -4.98 2.29 -4.77
N VAL A 128 -4.57 1.31 -3.97
CA VAL A 128 -3.44 0.45 -4.27
C VAL A 128 -3.68 -0.39 -5.53
N GLY A 129 -4.85 -1.03 -5.65
CA GLY A 129 -5.19 -1.84 -6.83
C GLY A 129 -5.12 -1.01 -8.11
N CYS A 130 -5.66 0.20 -8.08
CA CYS A 130 -5.58 1.13 -9.19
C CYS A 130 -4.12 1.54 -9.52
N VAL A 131 -3.30 1.86 -8.50
CA VAL A 131 -1.90 2.23 -8.71
C VAL A 131 -1.11 1.06 -9.32
N ILE A 132 -1.34 -0.17 -8.88
CA ILE A 132 -0.72 -1.37 -9.44
C ILE A 132 -1.11 -1.54 -10.91
N GLU A 133 -2.36 -1.29 -11.27
CA GLU A 133 -2.83 -1.34 -12.66
C GLU A 133 -2.21 -0.23 -13.52
N ASP A 134 -2.10 0.98 -13.00
CA ASP A 134 -1.40 2.08 -13.68
C ASP A 134 0.08 1.73 -13.89
N ILE A 135 0.75 1.13 -12.90
CA ILE A 135 2.14 0.67 -13.02
C ILE A 135 2.24 -0.46 -14.06
N SER A 136 1.32 -1.41 -14.05
CA SER A 136 1.28 -2.50 -15.04
C SER A 136 1.19 -1.95 -16.47
N LYS A 137 0.27 -1.02 -16.70
CA LYS A 137 0.03 -0.41 -18.01
C LYS A 137 1.20 0.44 -18.50
N ASN A 138 1.86 1.17 -17.59
CA ASN A 138 2.89 2.13 -17.94
C ASN A 138 4.31 1.55 -17.91
N CYS A 139 4.60 0.67 -16.94
CA CYS A 139 5.95 0.19 -16.59
C CYS A 139 6.12 -1.32 -16.84
N GLY A 140 5.04 -2.03 -17.14
CA GLY A 140 5.06 -3.44 -17.53
C GLY A 140 4.87 -4.43 -16.38
N ALA A 141 4.75 -5.71 -16.75
CA ALA A 141 4.37 -6.79 -15.84
C ALA A 141 5.38 -7.03 -14.71
N LEU A 142 6.69 -6.86 -14.97
CA LEU A 142 7.71 -7.05 -13.93
C LEU A 142 7.60 -5.98 -12.83
N ALA A 143 7.36 -4.72 -13.21
CA ALA A 143 7.11 -3.64 -12.27
C ALA A 143 5.82 -3.86 -11.47
N LYS A 144 4.77 -4.40 -12.12
CA LYS A 144 3.52 -4.83 -11.44
C LYS A 144 3.83 -5.84 -10.33
N VAL A 145 4.55 -6.91 -10.66
CA VAL A 145 4.88 -7.99 -9.71
C VAL A 145 5.73 -7.46 -8.56
N ALA A 146 6.79 -6.69 -8.84
CA ALA A 146 7.65 -6.12 -7.81
C ALA A 146 6.89 -5.16 -6.88
N THR A 147 5.98 -4.34 -7.43
CA THR A 147 5.15 -3.43 -6.63
C THR A 147 4.18 -4.20 -5.72
N LEU A 148 3.52 -5.23 -6.26
CA LEU A 148 2.61 -6.07 -5.49
C LEU A 148 3.36 -6.81 -4.37
N GLU A 149 4.56 -7.33 -4.66
CA GLU A 149 5.42 -7.95 -3.66
C GLU A 149 5.83 -6.96 -2.56
N PHE A 150 6.22 -5.74 -2.93
CA PHE A 150 6.56 -4.67 -1.99
C PHE A 150 5.40 -4.36 -1.03
N ILE A 151 4.19 -4.21 -1.57
CA ILE A 151 2.99 -3.94 -0.78
C ILE A 151 2.69 -5.09 0.18
N HIS A 152 2.77 -6.34 -0.29
CA HIS A 152 2.53 -7.49 0.57
C HIS A 152 3.57 -7.65 1.69
N ARG A 153 4.86 -7.45 1.37
CA ARG A 153 5.96 -7.60 2.34
C ARG A 153 6.05 -6.42 3.33
N SER A 154 5.48 -5.28 2.98
CA SER A 154 5.37 -4.12 3.89
C SER A 154 4.21 -4.24 4.89
N TYR A 155 3.38 -5.29 4.79
CA TYR A 155 2.17 -5.46 5.62
C TYR A 155 1.17 -4.29 5.47
N PHE A 156 1.21 -3.57 4.33
CA PHE A 156 0.42 -2.37 4.14
C PHE A 156 -1.08 -2.62 4.38
N PHE A 157 -1.62 -3.69 3.79
CA PHE A 157 -3.04 -4.01 3.92
C PHE A 157 -3.43 -4.42 5.34
N GLU A 158 -2.56 -5.13 6.05
CA GLU A 158 -2.78 -5.55 7.43
C GLU A 158 -2.76 -4.37 8.40
N TYR A 159 -1.99 -3.31 8.10
CA TYR A 159 -2.00 -2.06 8.85
C TYR A 159 -3.19 -1.15 8.50
N SER A 160 -3.59 -1.11 7.23
CA SER A 160 -4.74 -0.32 6.75
C SER A 160 -6.08 -0.97 7.08
N CYS A 161 -6.14 -2.30 7.21
CA CYS A 161 -7.38 -3.03 7.32
C CYS A 161 -7.32 -4.16 8.34
N SER A 162 -8.15 -4.04 9.39
CA SER A 162 -8.33 -5.15 10.32
C SER A 162 -9.15 -6.26 9.67
N ALA A 163 -8.91 -7.51 10.06
CA ALA A 163 -9.66 -8.63 9.52
C ALA A 163 -11.17 -8.58 9.83
N ASN A 164 -11.58 -7.93 10.92
CA ASN A 164 -13.00 -7.61 11.16
C ASN A 164 -13.58 -6.66 10.10
N ASP A 165 -12.83 -5.61 9.74
CA ASP A 165 -13.26 -4.70 8.67
C ASP A 165 -13.26 -5.43 7.33
N ALA A 166 -12.26 -6.27 7.06
CA ALA A 166 -12.19 -7.08 5.86
C ALA A 166 -13.40 -8.03 5.72
N LYS A 167 -13.78 -8.72 6.81
CA LYS A 167 -14.99 -9.57 6.88
C LYS A 167 -16.26 -8.77 6.60
N LEU A 168 -16.34 -7.54 7.11
CA LEU A 168 -17.51 -6.68 6.90
C LEU A 168 -17.62 -6.17 5.46
N ILE A 169 -16.50 -5.78 4.85
CA ILE A 169 -16.45 -5.35 3.44
C ILE A 169 -16.77 -6.55 2.54
N SER A 170 -16.17 -7.71 2.79
CA SER A 170 -16.40 -8.94 2.00
C SER A 170 -17.89 -9.33 1.93
N ARG A 171 -18.62 -9.25 3.05
CA ARG A 171 -20.07 -9.51 3.09
C ARG A 171 -20.91 -8.55 2.26
N ARG A 172 -20.35 -7.38 1.94
CA ARG A 172 -21.05 -6.29 1.25
C ARG A 172 -20.45 -5.99 -0.11
N ILE A 173 -19.53 -6.80 -0.60
CA ILE A 173 -18.77 -6.51 -1.82
C ILE A 173 -19.67 -6.22 -3.04
N ASN A 174 -20.79 -6.95 -3.16
CA ASN A 174 -21.78 -6.77 -4.23
C ASN A 174 -22.61 -5.47 -4.14
N HIS A 175 -22.47 -4.69 -3.08
CA HIS A 175 -23.16 -3.40 -2.92
C HIS A 175 -22.34 -2.22 -3.46
N TYR A 176 -21.09 -2.44 -3.83
CA TYR A 176 -20.23 -1.41 -4.39
C TYR A 176 -20.25 -1.50 -5.91
N GLU A 177 -20.45 -0.36 -6.56
CA GLU A 177 -20.35 -0.25 -8.02
C GLU A 177 -18.86 -0.20 -8.41
N MET A 178 -18.29 -1.35 -8.76
CA MET A 178 -16.88 -1.48 -9.14
C MET A 178 -16.72 -2.34 -10.40
N SER A 179 -15.58 -2.21 -11.09
CA SER A 179 -15.25 -3.07 -12.23
C SER A 179 -14.95 -4.51 -11.77
N GLU A 180 -14.97 -5.44 -12.72
CA GLU A 180 -14.63 -6.85 -12.46
C GLU A 180 -13.20 -6.98 -11.90
N ASP A 181 -12.23 -6.28 -12.50
CA ASP A 181 -10.83 -6.26 -12.04
C ASP A 181 -10.69 -5.71 -10.61
N GLN A 182 -11.43 -4.65 -10.27
CA GLN A 182 -11.44 -4.08 -8.91
C GLN A 182 -12.02 -5.07 -7.91
N MET A 183 -13.11 -5.75 -8.28
CA MET A 183 -13.76 -6.74 -7.44
C MET A 183 -12.88 -7.96 -7.20
N GLU A 184 -12.19 -8.45 -8.23
CA GLU A 184 -11.25 -9.56 -8.11
C GLU A 184 -10.09 -9.18 -7.18
N PHE A 185 -9.46 -8.02 -7.40
CA PHE A 185 -8.36 -7.55 -6.57
C PHE A 185 -8.78 -7.35 -5.10
N LEU A 186 -9.92 -6.68 -4.88
CA LEU A 186 -10.47 -6.47 -3.54
C LEU A 186 -10.75 -7.80 -2.85
N THR A 187 -11.39 -8.74 -3.54
CA THR A 187 -11.69 -10.08 -2.99
C THR A 187 -10.42 -10.81 -2.58
N PHE A 188 -9.40 -10.80 -3.45
CA PHE A 188 -8.11 -11.42 -3.18
C PHE A 188 -7.45 -10.84 -1.93
N VAL A 189 -7.38 -9.51 -1.83
CA VAL A 189 -6.75 -8.83 -0.68
C VAL A 189 -7.54 -9.09 0.61
N LEU A 190 -8.87 -8.98 0.58
CA LEU A 190 -9.72 -9.25 1.75
C LEU A 190 -9.55 -10.69 2.25
N HIS A 191 -9.50 -11.66 1.33
CA HIS A 191 -9.28 -13.06 1.70
C HIS A 191 -7.92 -13.26 2.37
N SER A 192 -6.86 -12.68 1.79
CA SER A 192 -5.50 -12.74 2.34
C SER A 192 -5.42 -12.16 3.76
N ILE A 193 -6.07 -11.01 4.02
CA ILE A 193 -6.13 -10.42 5.37
C ILE A 193 -6.85 -11.36 6.34
N ILE A 194 -7.98 -11.93 5.92
CA ILE A 194 -8.80 -12.81 6.77
C ILE A 194 -8.07 -14.10 7.12
N GLU A 195 -7.43 -14.75 6.14
CA GLU A 195 -6.66 -15.98 6.38
C GLU A 195 -5.45 -15.75 7.28
N LYS A 196 -4.77 -14.61 7.14
CA LYS A 196 -3.62 -14.29 7.98
C LYS A 196 -4.00 -14.05 9.44
N GLU A 197 -5.21 -13.54 9.74
CA GLU A 197 -5.69 -13.40 11.12
C GLU A 197 -5.77 -14.76 11.83
N ASP A 198 -6.19 -15.82 11.13
CA ASP A 198 -6.30 -17.17 11.69
C ASP A 198 -4.91 -17.78 12.03
N ILE A 199 -3.83 -17.20 11.49
CA ILE A 199 -2.43 -17.62 11.72
C ILE A 199 -1.74 -16.69 12.73
N LEU A 200 -2.18 -15.44 12.85
CA LEU A 200 -1.47 -14.35 13.53
C LEU A 200 -2.46 -13.47 14.32
N PRO A 201 -2.49 -13.49 15.68
CA PRO A 201 -3.43 -12.70 16.47
C PRO A 201 -3.23 -11.18 16.34
N THR A 202 -4.31 -10.46 15.99
CA THR A 202 -4.48 -8.99 15.82
C THR A 202 -3.26 -8.08 16.08
N ILE A 203 -2.81 -7.40 15.02
CA ILE A 203 -1.97 -6.20 15.04
C ILE A 203 -2.77 -5.05 15.71
N PRO A 204 -2.38 -4.56 16.90
CA PRO A 204 -3.04 -3.40 17.51
C PRO A 204 -2.94 -2.17 16.59
N ARG A 205 -4.06 -1.48 16.39
CA ARG A 205 -4.11 -0.25 15.59
C ARG A 205 -3.25 0.84 16.21
N PHE A 206 -2.57 1.62 15.38
CA PHE A 206 -2.21 2.99 15.73
C PHE A 206 -3.52 3.76 16.01
N LYS A 207 -3.73 4.12 17.28
CA LYS A 207 -4.82 4.99 17.73
C LYS A 207 -4.38 6.44 17.70
#